data_AF-A0A8T4P239-F1
#
_entry.id   AF-A0A8T4P239-F1
#
_cell.length_a   1.000
_cell.length_b   1.000
_cell.length_c   1.000
_cell.angle_alpha   90.00
_cell.angle_beta   90.00
_cell.angle_gamma   90.00
#
_symmetry.space_group_name_H-M   'P 1'
#
loop_
_entity.id
_entity.type
_entity.pdbx_description
1 polymer ?
#
loop_
_entity_poly.entity_id
_entity_poly.type
_entity_poly.pdbx_seq_one_letter_code
_entity_poly.pdbx_strand_id
1 'polypeptide(L)' 'MRHKPEIIARAVHQHEDGMSLSKVQNHLWQHDKVKVTRWTISQWTKKYSIFLKSNSSGIKARN' A
#
# COMPACT_ATOMS: atom_id res chain seq x y z
N MET A 1 -0.42 14.80 4.23
CA MET A 1 -1.30 13.63 4.02
C MET A 1 -2.25 13.54 5.20
N ARG A 2 -3.57 13.44 4.96
CA ARG A 2 -4.59 13.47 6.02
C ARG A 2 -4.68 12.15 6.81
N HIS A 3 -3.99 11.10 6.35
CA HIS A 3 -3.94 9.77 6.95
C HIS A 3 -2.54 9.49 7.51
N LYS A 4 -2.48 8.78 8.64
CA LYS A 4 -1.20 8.38 9.26
C LYS A 4 -0.38 7.52 8.28
N PRO A 5 0.95 7.68 8.22
CA PRO A 5 1.80 6.90 7.32
C PRO A 5 1.68 5.39 7.54
N GLU A 6 1.44 4.95 8.79
CA GLU A 6 1.21 3.54 9.16
C GLU A 6 0.02 2.91 8.42
N ILE A 7 -1.07 3.69 8.24
CA ILE A 7 -2.27 3.22 7.54
C ILE A 7 -1.96 3.06 6.05
N ILE A 8 -1.22 4.02 5.49
CA ILE A 8 -0.84 4.02 4.08
C ILE A 8 0.09 2.83 3.79
N ALA A 9 1.13 2.63 4.59
CA ALA A 9 2.06 1.52 4.44
C ALA A 9 1.34 0.16 4.52
N ARG A 10 0.44 0.00 5.49
CA ARG A 10 -0.35 -1.22 5.64
C ARG A 10 -1.27 -1.47 4.44
N ALA A 11 -1.96 -0.44 3.97
CA ALA A 11 -2.83 -0.56 2.79
C ALA A 11 -2.07 -1.01 1.55
N VAL A 12 -0.87 -0.45 1.34
CA VAL A 12 0.02 -0.83 0.22
C VAL A 12 0.50 -2.27 0.38
N HIS A 13 1.02 -2.64 1.55
CA HIS A 13 1.51 -4.01 1.81
C HIS A 13 0.42 -5.05 1.59
N GLN A 14 -0.77 -4.83 2.17
CA GLN A 14 -1.89 -5.77 2.03
C GLN A 14 -2.31 -5.96 0.56
N HIS A 15 -2.25 -4.91 -0.24
CA HIS A 15 -2.59 -5.00 -1.65
C HIS A 15 -1.50 -5.72 -2.46
N GLU A 16 -0.22 -5.43 -2.21
CA GLU A 16 0.92 -6.11 -2.82
C GLU A 16 0.97 -7.60 -2.42
N ASP A 17 0.55 -7.95 -1.20
CA ASP A 17 0.38 -9.34 -0.72
C ASP A 17 -0.78 -10.08 -1.43
N GLY A 18 -1.51 -9.41 -2.33
CA GLY A 18 -2.56 -10.00 -3.15
C GLY A 18 -3.99 -9.74 -2.68
N MET A 19 -4.22 -8.89 -1.66
CA MET A 19 -5.59 -8.51 -1.31
C MET A 19 -6.18 -7.53 -2.32
N SER A 20 -7.46 -7.73 -2.65
CA SER A 20 -8.20 -6.78 -3.47
C SER A 20 -8.44 -5.45 -2.73
N LEU A 21 -8.56 -4.36 -3.49
CA LEU A 21 -8.79 -3.01 -2.93
C LEU A 21 -10.03 -2.92 -2.02
N SER A 22 -11.08 -3.71 -2.30
CA SER A 22 -12.27 -3.77 -1.45
C SER A 22 -11.99 -4.48 -0.12
N LYS A 23 -11.18 -5.53 -0.13
CA LYS A 23 -10.77 -6.26 1.08
C LYS A 23 -9.86 -5.40 1.96
N VAL A 24 -8.90 -4.69 1.37
CA VAL A 24 -8.06 -3.72 2.07
C VAL A 24 -8.90 -2.60 2.69
N GLN A 25 -9.86 -2.05 1.96
CA GLN A 25 -10.78 -1.04 2.49
C GLN A 25 -11.55 -1.56 3.71
N ASN A 26 -12.12 -2.76 3.62
CA ASN A 26 -12.85 -3.37 4.73
C ASN A 26 -11.95 -3.62 5.93
N HIS A 27 -10.72 -4.09 5.72
CA HIS A 27 -9.74 -4.29 6.77
C HIS A 27 -9.40 -2.98 7.49
N LEU A 28 -9.11 -1.89 6.75
CA LEU A 28 -8.82 -0.58 7.32
C LEU A 28 -10.01 0.01 8.09
N TRP A 29 -11.23 -0.26 7.63
CA TRP A 29 -12.42 0.15 8.35
C TRP A 29 -12.60 -0.64 9.65
N GLN A 30 -12.39 -1.95 9.64
CA GLN A 30 -12.59 -2.82 10.81
C GLN A 30 -11.49 -2.65 11.87
N HIS A 31 -10.23 -2.61 11.45
CA HIS A 31 -9.08 -2.59 12.38
C HIS A 31 -8.65 -1.17 12.77
N ASP A 32 -8.64 -0.23 11.81
CA ASP A 32 -8.14 1.13 12.05
C ASP A 32 -9.25 2.16 12.23
N LYS A 33 -10.53 1.77 12.05
CA LYS A 33 -11.69 2.67 12.03
C LYS A 33 -11.52 3.82 11.02
N VAL A 34 -10.79 3.56 9.95
CA VAL A 34 -10.43 4.58 8.95
C VAL A 34 -11.24 4.36 7.69
N LYS A 35 -12.08 5.35 7.36
CA LYS A 35 -12.85 5.34 6.11
C LYS A 35 -12.00 5.87 4.97
N VAL A 36 -11.59 4.98 4.08
CA VAL A 36 -10.88 5.31 2.83
C VAL A 36 -11.65 4.79 1.64
N THR A 37 -11.49 5.45 0.49
CA THR A 37 -12.06 4.97 -0.77
C THR A 37 -11.09 4.03 -1.47
N ARG A 38 -11.60 3.11 -2.30
CA ARG A 38 -10.77 2.23 -3.15
C ARG A 38 -9.83 3.03 -4.05
N TRP A 39 -10.28 4.18 -4.54
CA TRP A 39 -9.48 5.08 -5.37
C TRP A 39 -8.28 5.62 -4.60
N THR A 40 -8.49 6.04 -3.34
CA THR A 40 -7.39 6.49 -2.46
C THR A 40 -6.34 5.39 -2.26
N ILE A 41 -6.78 4.15 -2.00
CA ILE A 41 -5.87 3.01 -1.85
C ILE A 41 -5.09 2.78 -3.15
N SER A 42 -5.76 2.81 -4.32
CA SER A 42 -5.09 2.66 -5.62
C SER A 42 -4.04 3.75 -5.88
N GLN A 43 -4.31 5.00 -5.50
CA GLN A 43 -3.35 6.10 -5.61
C GLN A 43 -2.13 5.86 -4.71
N TRP A 44 -2.34 5.36 -3.49
CA TRP A 44 -1.24 5.00 -2.59
C TRP A 44 -0.40 3.88 -3.18
N THR A 45 -1.02 2.79 -3.63
CA THR A 45 -0.30 1.71 -4.29
C THR A 45 0.50 2.24 -5.47
N LYS A 46 -0.11 2.98 -6.40
CA LYS A 46 0.62 3.53 -7.55
C LYS A 46 1.81 4.41 -7.16
N LYS A 47 1.62 5.27 -6.15
CA LYS A 47 2.68 6.17 -5.67
C LYS A 47 3.84 5.39 -5.05
N TYR A 48 3.53 4.39 -4.23
CA TYR A 48 4.53 3.65 -3.45
C TYR A 48 5.10 2.42 -4.16
N SER A 49 4.38 1.84 -5.12
CA SER A 49 4.86 0.73 -5.96
C SER A 49 6.05 1.13 -6.83
N ILE A 50 6.15 2.42 -7.20
CA ILE A 50 7.29 2.94 -7.95
C ILE A 50 8.58 2.81 -7.12
N PHE A 51 8.51 3.12 -5.82
CA PHE A 51 9.65 2.99 -4.90
C PHE A 51 10.05 1.53 -4.67
N LEU A 52 9.09 0.60 -4.65
CA LEU A 52 9.38 -0.83 -4.53
C LEU A 52 10.08 -1.37 -5.79
N LYS A 53 9.62 -0.98 -6.99
CA LYS A 53 10.23 -1.41 -8.26
C LYS A 53 11.64 -0.84 -8.44
N SER A 54 11.86 0.43 -8.09
CA SER A 54 13.18 1.06 -8.21
C SER A 54 14.23 0.48 -7.25
N ASN A 55 13.81 -0.20 -6.18
CA ASN A 55 14.74 -0.80 -5.22
C ASN A 55 15.24 -2.19 -5.68
N SER A 56 14.47 -2.89 -6.52
CA SER A 56 14.87 -4.18 -7.10
C SER A 56 15.91 -4.06 -8.22
N SER A 57 16.05 -2.88 -8.84
CA SER A 57 17.08 -2.63 -9.86
C SER A 57 18.50 -2.42 -9.30
N GLY A 58 18.66 -2.36 -7.98
CA GLY A 58 19.97 -2.20 -7.31
C GLY A 58 20.61 -3.50 -6.81
N ILE A 59 19.89 -4.62 -6.79
CA ILE A 59 20.45 -5.93 -6.40
C ILE A 59 20.89 -6.66 -7.67
N LYS A 60 21.82 -6.06 -8.42
CA LYS A 60 22.64 -6.78 -9.38
C LYS A 60 24.08 -6.65 -8.90
N ALA A 61 24.64 -7.81 -8.52
CA ALA A 61 26.04 -8.05 -8.19
C ALA A 61 26.60 -7.39 -6.92
N ARG A 62 26.62 -8.17 -5.83
CA ARG A 62 27.82 -8.22 -4.96
C ARG A 62 28.09 -9.68 -4.57
N ASN A 63 29.02 -10.24 -5.35
CA ASN A 63 29.95 -11.35 -5.12
C ASN A 63 29.41 -12.69 -4.64
#